data_AF-A0A9W6GWE5-F1
#
_entry.id   AF-A0A9W6GWE5-F1
#
_cell.length_a   1.000
_cell.length_b   1.000
_cell.length_c   1.000
_cell.angle_alpha   90.00
_cell.angle_beta   90.00
_cell.angle_gamma   90.00
#
_symmetry.space_group_name_H-M   'P 1'
#
loop_
_entity.id
_entity.type
_entity.pdbx_description
1 polymer ?
#
loop_
_entity_poly.entity_id
_entity_poly.type
_entity_poly.pdbx_seq_one_letter_code
_entity_poly.pdbx_strand_id
1 'polypeptide(L)' 'MTQARYDWGMRVRATTDLVNDGSYPERAEDELLVKSGDVGEIVNIGAHVETETTIYLVEFSPQLVVGCLEEEIEPA' A
#
# COMPACT_ATOMS: atom_id res chain seq x y z
N MET A 1 15.96 -12.08 8.99
CA MET A 1 14.49 -12.04 9.01
C MET A 1 14.10 -10.62 9.35
N THR A 2 13.86 -9.81 8.33
CA THR A 2 13.32 -8.46 8.53
C THR A 2 11.91 -8.64 9.06
N GLN A 3 11.68 -8.28 10.33
CA GLN A 3 10.31 -8.25 10.87
C GLN A 3 9.53 -7.21 10.08
N ALA A 4 8.35 -7.58 9.57
CA ALA A 4 7.41 -6.60 9.03
C ALA A 4 7.14 -5.55 10.12
N ARG A 5 7.32 -4.27 9.79
CA ARG A 5 7.14 -3.14 10.70
C ARG A 5 5.68 -2.92 11.07
N TYR A 6 4.77 -3.36 10.20
CA TYR A 6 3.33 -3.23 10.36
C TYR A 6 2.64 -4.59 10.30
N ASP A 7 1.47 -4.70 10.92
CA ASP A 7 0.69 -5.94 11.06
C ASP A 7 -0.73 -5.78 10.49
N TRP A 8 -1.40 -6.91 10.27
CA TRP A 8 -2.77 -6.97 9.80
C TRP A 8 -3.74 -6.22 10.73
N GLY A 9 -4.67 -5.44 10.15
CA GLY A 9 -5.63 -4.61 10.87
C GLY A 9 -5.05 -3.30 11.42
N MET A 10 -3.76 -3.02 11.21
CA MET A 10 -3.20 -1.71 11.58
C MET A 10 -3.69 -0.62 10.61
N ARG A 11 -4.03 0.54 11.18
CA ARG A 11 -4.30 1.75 10.40
C ARG A 11 -3.02 2.46 10.04
N VAL A 12 -2.90 2.79 8.77
CA VAL A 12 -1.75 3.49 8.22
C VAL A 12 -2.22 4.65 7.35
N ARG A 13 -1.35 5.64 7.20
CA ARG A 13 -1.55 6.83 6.38
C ARG A 13 -0.53 6.84 5.26
N ALA A 14 -0.98 7.16 4.05
CA ALA A 14 -0.08 7.35 2.91
C ALA A 14 0.79 8.59 3.15
N THR A 15 2.11 8.45 3.05
CA THR A 15 3.05 9.57 3.20
C THR A 15 3.23 10.33 1.89
N THR A 16 3.00 9.67 0.76
CA THR A 16 3.06 10.21 -0.61
C THR A 16 1.78 9.91 -1.38
N ASP A 17 1.62 10.56 -2.53
CA ASP A 17 0.59 10.21 -3.51
C ASP A 17 0.91 8.85 -4.13
N LEU A 18 -0.02 7.91 -4.06
CA LEU A 18 0.11 6.59 -4.67
C LEU A 18 -0.59 6.61 -6.03
N VAL A 19 0.17 6.35 -7.08
CA VAL A 19 -0.31 6.30 -8.46
C VAL A 19 -0.35 4.87 -8.97
N ASN A 20 -1.15 4.63 -10.01
CA ASN A 20 -1.22 3.33 -10.64
C ASN A 20 0.04 3.04 -11.45
N ASP A 21 0.81 2.05 -11.02
CA ASP A 21 2.02 1.56 -11.70
C ASP A 21 1.72 0.53 -12.81
N GLY A 22 0.43 0.35 -13.16
CA GLY A 22 -0.05 -0.66 -14.10
C GLY A 22 -0.66 -1.88 -13.41
N SER A 23 -0.63 -1.97 -12.07
CA SER A 23 -1.27 -3.05 -11.31
C SER A 23 -2.81 -2.99 -11.35
N TYR A 24 -3.40 -1.82 -11.65
CA TYR A 24 -4.84 -1.64 -11.80
C TYR A 24 -5.23 -1.52 -13.29
N PRO A 25 -5.75 -2.59 -13.93
CA PRO A 25 -6.11 -2.57 -15.35
C PRO A 25 -7.33 -1.69 -15.66
N GLU A 26 -8.14 -1.37 -14.64
CA GLU A 26 -9.34 -0.54 -14.78
C GLU A 26 -9.05 0.97 -14.73
N ARG A 27 -7.82 1.37 -14.39
CA ARG A 27 -7.39 2.77 -14.29
C ARG A 27 -6.22 3.04 -15.22
N ALA A 28 -6.03 4.30 -15.60
CA ALA A 28 -4.89 4.66 -16.42
C ALA A 28 -3.58 4.47 -15.62
N GLU A 29 -2.48 4.21 -16.33
CA GLU A 29 -1.13 4.32 -15.76
C GLU A 29 -0.90 5.76 -15.28
N ASP A 30 -0.17 5.94 -14.18
CA ASP A 30 0.05 7.23 -13.49
C ASP A 30 -1.23 7.89 -12.94
N GLU A 31 -2.38 7.21 -12.95
CA GLU A 31 -3.60 7.73 -12.33
C GLU A 31 -3.48 7.70 -10.80
N LEU A 32 -3.79 8.82 -10.15
CA LEU A 32 -3.78 8.94 -8.70
C LEU A 32 -4.81 8.00 -8.06
N LEU A 33 -4.35 7.00 -7.32
CA LEU A 33 -5.19 6.05 -6.61
C LEU A 33 -5.53 6.56 -5.20
N VAL A 34 -4.53 7.05 -4.48
CA VAL A 34 -4.61 7.46 -3.08
C VAL A 34 -3.80 8.75 -2.90
N LYS A 35 -4.33 9.72 -2.16
CA LYS A 35 -3.60 10.94 -1.86
C LYS A 35 -2.72 10.79 -0.63
N SER A 36 -1.61 11.51 -0.60
CA SER A 36 -0.85 11.73 0.62
C SER A 36 -1.79 12.24 1.72
N GLY A 37 -1.74 11.60 2.88
CA GLY A 37 -2.59 11.90 4.02
C GLY A 37 -3.83 11.01 4.16
N ASP A 38 -4.22 10.27 3.12
CA ASP A 38 -5.34 9.33 3.21
C ASP A 38 -5.00 8.17 4.15
N VAL A 39 -5.99 7.72 4.92
CA VAL A 39 -5.85 6.63 5.89
C VAL A 39 -6.50 5.37 5.35
N GLY A 40 -5.80 4.25 5.48
CA GLY A 40 -6.28 2.92 5.14
C GLY A 40 -5.94 1.90 6.23
N GLU A 41 -6.31 0.65 5.99
CA GLU A 41 -6.07 -0.47 6.90
C GLU A 41 -5.26 -1.58 6.19
N ILE A 42 -4.25 -2.12 6.86
CA ILE A 42 -3.47 -3.24 6.31
C ILE A 42 -4.33 -4.50 6.32
N VAL A 43 -4.64 -4.99 5.13
CA VAL A 43 -5.46 -6.19 4.94
C VAL A 43 -4.63 -7.42 4.56
N ASN A 44 -3.39 -7.24 4.10
CA ASN A 44 -2.45 -8.33 3.80
C ASN A 44 -1.00 -7.82 3.78
N ILE A 45 -0.04 -8.72 4.00
CA ILE A 45 1.40 -8.44 3.93
C ILE A 45 1.99 -9.45 2.94
N GLY A 46 2.33 -8.95 1.76
CA GLY A 46 3.00 -9.72 0.72
C GLY A 46 4.51 -9.55 0.77
N ALA A 47 5.21 -10.41 0.04
CA ALA A 47 6.62 -10.25 -0.25
C ALA A 47 6.83 -10.45 -1.75
N HIS A 48 7.57 -9.53 -2.37
CA HIS A 48 8.05 -9.73 -3.73
C HIS A 48 9.21 -10.73 -3.67
N VAL A 49 8.94 -11.97 -4.09
CA VAL A 49 9.84 -13.12 -3.88
C VAL A 49 11.19 -12.94 -4.58
N GLU A 50 11.23 -12.20 -5.68
CA GLU A 50 12.45 -11.98 -6.47
C GLU A 50 13.37 -10.89 -5.89
N THR A 51 12.82 -9.91 -5.16
CA THR A 51 13.58 -8.77 -4.61
C THR A 51 13.64 -8.77 -3.08
N GLU A 52 13.00 -9.74 -2.43
CA GLU A 52 12.81 -9.81 -0.97
C GLU A 52 12.15 -8.54 -0.37
N THR A 53 11.46 -7.75 -1.20
CA THR A 53 10.80 -6.51 -0.78
C THR A 53 9.46 -6.83 -0.13
N THR A 54 9.23 -6.33 1.09
CA THR A 54 7.93 -6.46 1.76
C THR A 54 6.95 -5.45 1.18
N ILE A 55 5.76 -5.91 0.79
CA ILE A 55 4.68 -5.09 0.26
C ILE A 55 3.49 -5.18 1.21
N TYR A 56 3.02 -4.05 1.70
CA TYR A 56 1.84 -3.95 2.55
C TYR A 56 0.62 -3.67 1.68
N LEU A 57 -0.37 -4.56 1.67
CA LEU A 57 -1.64 -4.30 1.00
C LEU A 57 -2.55 -3.54 1.95
N VAL A 58 -2.88 -2.30 1.57
CA VAL A 58 -3.67 -1.37 2.37
C VAL A 58 -4.99 -1.11 1.67
N GLU A 59 -6.09 -1.38 2.35
CA GLU A 59 -7.44 -1.02 1.92
C GLU A 59 -7.72 0.44 2.29
N PHE A 60 -7.77 1.33 1.30
CA PHE A 60 -8.12 2.74 1.49
C PHE A 60 -9.61 3.00 1.25
N SER A 61 -10.29 2.10 0.52
CA SER A 61 -11.75 2.11 0.36
C SER A 61 -12.24 0.69 0.02
N PRO A 62 -13.55 0.39 0.13
CA PRO A 62 -14.09 -0.96 -0.07
C PRO A 62 -13.84 -1.61 -1.45
N GLN A 63 -13.34 -0.85 -2.43
CA GLN A 63 -12.94 -1.37 -3.75
C GLN A 63 -11.51 -0.96 -4.14
N LEU A 64 -10.67 -0.56 -3.18
CA LEU A 64 -9.33 -0.04 -3.45
C LEU A 64 -8.31 -0.56 -2.43
N VAL A 65 -7.53 -1.57 -2.85
CA VAL A 65 -6.48 -2.21 -2.06
C VAL A 65 -5.12 -1.99 -2.71
N VAL A 66 -4.36 -1.01 -2.24
CA VAL A 66 -3.09 -0.61 -2.88
C VAL A 66 -1.93 -1.30 -2.19
N GLY A 67 -1.01 -1.86 -2.98
CA GLY A 67 0.27 -2.35 -2.47
C GLY A 67 1.20 -1.16 -2.20
N CYS A 68 1.67 -1.03 -0.97
CA CYS A 68 2.52 0.05 -0.52
C CYS A 68 3.85 -0.51 0.02
N LEU A 69 4.94 0.20 -0.24
CA LEU A 69 6.23 -0.05 0.42
C LEU A 69 6.20 0.47 1.86
N GLU A 70 7.12 -0.02 2.69
CA GLU A 70 7.22 0.42 4.09
C GLU A 70 7.42 1.94 4.24
N GLU A 71 8.13 2.55 3.29
CA GLU A 71 8.45 3.99 3.28
C GLU A 71 7.30 4.88 2.77
N GLU A 72 6.31 4.30 2.09
CA GLU A 72 5.16 5.01 1.53
C GLU A 72 4.00 5.14 2.53
N ILE A 73 4.12 4.50 3.70
CA ILE A 73 3.09 4.48 4.72
C ILE A 73 3.67 4.73 6.12
N GLU A 74 2.87 5.36 6.98
CA GLU A 74 3.17 5.56 8.39
C GLU A 74 1.97 5.20 9.28
N PRO A 75 2.16 4.91 10.58
CA PRO A 75 1.03 4.74 11.50
C PRO A 75 0.12 5.99 11.52
N ALA A 76 -1.19 5.77 11.39
CA ALA A 76 -2.19 6.86 11.30
C ALA A 76 -2.43 7.59 12.64
#